data_AF-A0A6V7WLN6-F1
#
_entry.id   AF-A0A6V7WLN6-F1
#
_cell.length_a   1.000
_cell.length_b   1.000
_cell.length_c   1.000
_cell.angle_alpha   90.00
_cell.angle_beta   90.00
_cell.angle_gamma   90.00
#
_symmetry.space_group_name_H-M   'P 1'
#
loop_
_entity.id
_entity.type
_entity.pdbx_description
1 polymer ?
#
loop_
_entity_poly.entity_id
_entity_poly.type
_entity_poly.pdbx_seq_one_letter_code
_entity_poly.pdbx_strand_id
1 'polypeptide(L)'
;MFKIKDKKFKFLQKDANNKIKEIIKKEEKNPPPTIARINRGLGHNFYQGDIILNLKQAEFLFSKFKYTPSVKRNRRQAINSVTFPTSLWLNRTVPYTFGNSISEERRTRIRQALSFWADQTCLNFREEELFQSNPSETRLQFGKGNGCSSYVGKQEGDQYVSIGEDCDQFGIITHEVAHALGFFHEQSRWDRDQFVSVSLDNIRHGYEDQFDKESEEENDNQQVPYDLGSVMHYSEYAFSSPDAHNPVLSAKEPYNQKTMGQRIAPSFLDVLLMNKRYMCLDDCKSRGVECKNGGFPKPKDCSQCICPWGFGGKFCDERESSVGITSNCGETIKVGIFLKDFFTK
;
A
#
# COMPACT_ATOMS: atom_id res chain seq x y z
N MET A 1 13.14 36.06 1.74
CA MET A 1 11.99 35.40 2.37
C MET A 1 11.88 33.89 2.09
N PHE A 2 12.13 33.39 0.87
CA PHE A 2 11.96 31.97 0.51
C PHE A 2 12.78 30.95 1.34
N LYS A 3 14.08 31.17 1.57
CA LYS A 3 14.99 30.23 2.27
C LYS A 3 14.59 29.82 3.71
N ILE A 4 13.65 30.52 4.35
CA ILE A 4 13.19 30.21 5.73
C ILE A 4 12.06 29.17 5.71
N LYS A 5 11.19 29.17 4.68
CA LYS A 5 10.11 28.18 4.55
C LYS A 5 10.67 26.77 4.31
N ASP A 6 11.67 26.62 3.44
CA ASP A 6 12.30 25.33 3.14
C ASP A 6 12.95 24.67 4.36
N LYS A 7 13.64 25.44 5.22
CA LYS A 7 14.24 24.91 6.44
C LYS A 7 13.18 24.41 7.43
N LYS A 8 12.08 25.17 7.60
CA LYS A 8 10.97 24.76 8.48
C LYS A 8 10.26 23.52 7.93
N PHE A 9 10.04 23.43 6.62
CA PHE A 9 9.44 22.27 5.97
C PHE A 9 10.32 21.01 6.12
N LYS A 10 11.62 21.10 5.80
CA LYS A 10 12.55 19.97 5.97
C LYS A 10 12.70 19.50 7.43
N PHE A 11 12.60 20.42 8.39
CA PHE A 11 12.60 20.07 9.82
C PHE A 11 11.33 19.30 10.20
N LEU A 12 10.15 19.81 9.83
CA LEU A 12 8.86 19.14 10.06
C LEU A 12 8.79 17.75 9.39
N GLN A 13 9.34 17.61 8.18
CA GLN A 13 9.41 16.34 7.45
C GLN A 13 10.36 15.33 8.14
N LYS A 14 11.49 15.79 8.69
CA LYS A 14 12.41 14.93 9.47
C LYS A 14 11.77 14.46 10.79
N ASP A 15 11.07 15.35 11.49
CA ASP A 15 10.35 15.01 12.72
C ASP A 15 9.16 14.07 12.45
N ALA A 16 8.44 14.26 11.34
CA ALA A 16 7.38 13.34 10.91
C ALA A 16 7.93 11.93 10.63
N ASN A 17 9.04 11.83 9.89
CA ASN A 17 9.67 10.54 9.58
C ASN A 17 10.20 9.82 10.83
N ASN A 18 10.72 10.55 11.82
CA ASN A 18 11.10 9.96 13.11
C ASN A 18 9.87 9.40 13.86
N LYS A 19 8.77 10.16 13.93
CA LYS A 19 7.52 9.69 14.56
C LYS A 19 6.90 8.48 13.85
N ILE A 20 6.96 8.42 12.51
CA ILE A 20 6.52 7.24 11.75
C ILE A 20 7.33 6.00 12.15
N LYS A 21 8.67 6.12 12.28
CA LYS A 21 9.51 5.01 12.78
C LYS A 21 9.16 4.55 14.20
N GLU A 22 8.73 5.47 15.07
CA GLU A 22 8.26 5.12 16.42
C GLU A 22 6.89 4.40 16.40
N ILE A 23 5.98 4.82 15.52
CA ILE A 23 4.68 4.17 15.32
C ILE A 23 4.88 2.75 14.78
N ILE A 24 5.68 2.58 13.72
CA ILE A 24 6.02 1.28 13.13
C ILE A 24 6.55 0.34 14.22
N LYS A 25 7.50 0.78 15.04
CA LYS A 25 8.05 -0.02 16.17
C LYS A 25 7.04 -0.37 17.26
N LYS A 26 6.00 0.45 17.45
CA LYS A 26 4.91 0.14 18.38
C LYS A 26 3.99 -0.93 17.80
N GLU A 27 3.71 -0.85 16.49
CA GLU A 27 2.89 -1.79 15.73
C GLU A 27 3.63 -3.12 15.47
N GLU A 28 4.96 -3.13 15.32
CA GLU A 28 5.79 -4.36 15.33
C GLU A 28 5.65 -5.15 16.63
N LYS A 29 5.55 -4.46 17.78
CA LYS A 29 5.38 -5.09 19.09
C LYS A 29 3.95 -5.50 19.38
N ASN A 30 2.97 -4.81 18.81
CA ASN A 30 1.55 -5.08 18.97
C ASN A 30 0.87 -4.95 17.59
N PRO A 31 0.92 -6.01 16.76
CA PRO A 31 0.41 -5.97 15.39
C PRO A 31 -1.07 -5.55 15.33
N PRO A 32 -1.43 -4.61 14.45
CA PRO A 32 -2.82 -4.23 14.24
C PRO A 32 -3.72 -5.40 13.81
N PRO A 33 -5.05 -5.26 13.96
CA PRO A 33 -6.00 -6.18 13.34
C PRO A 33 -5.79 -6.29 11.82
N THR A 34 -6.24 -7.39 11.24
CA THR A 34 -6.46 -7.48 9.79
C THR A 34 -7.80 -6.82 9.44
N ILE A 35 -7.89 -6.15 8.28
CA ILE A 35 -9.13 -5.44 7.90
C ILE A 35 -10.30 -6.40 7.73
N ALA A 36 -10.08 -7.60 7.17
CA ALA A 36 -11.07 -8.68 7.13
C ALA A 36 -11.60 -9.13 8.53
N ARG A 37 -10.86 -8.85 9.62
CA ARG A 37 -11.34 -9.07 11.00
C ARG A 37 -12.19 -7.90 11.49
N ILE A 38 -11.81 -6.66 11.17
CA ILE A 38 -12.56 -5.44 11.54
C ILE A 38 -13.90 -5.41 10.79
N ASN A 39 -13.87 -5.69 9.49
CA ASN A 39 -15.04 -5.73 8.60
C ASN A 39 -15.82 -7.05 8.69
N ARG A 40 -15.60 -7.87 9.73
CA ARG A 40 -16.31 -9.14 9.90
C ARG A 40 -17.82 -8.89 10.01
N GLY A 41 -18.58 -9.46 9.06
CA GLY A 41 -20.03 -9.24 8.94
C GLY A 41 -20.42 -8.07 8.04
N LEU A 42 -19.46 -7.23 7.63
CA LEU A 42 -19.65 -6.18 6.62
C LEU A 42 -19.13 -6.59 5.24
N GLY A 43 -18.31 -7.64 5.13
CA GLY A 43 -17.62 -7.99 3.88
C GLY A 43 -18.50 -8.28 2.65
N HIS A 44 -19.79 -8.61 2.79
CA HIS A 44 -20.70 -8.69 1.62
C HIS A 44 -21.12 -7.31 1.07
N ASN A 45 -20.88 -6.23 1.82
CA ASN A 45 -21.18 -4.85 1.39
C ASN A 45 -20.04 -4.24 0.57
N PHE A 46 -18.89 -4.91 0.49
CA PHE A 46 -17.67 -4.43 -0.13
C PHE A 46 -17.13 -5.50 -1.08
N TYR A 47 -16.59 -5.10 -2.22
CA TYR A 47 -15.79 -6.00 -3.04
C TYR A 47 -14.48 -6.29 -2.29
N GLN A 48 -14.04 -7.55 -2.25
CA GLN A 48 -12.81 -7.93 -1.54
C GLN A 48 -12.70 -7.29 -0.13
N GLY A 49 -13.80 -7.25 0.64
CA GLY A 49 -13.79 -6.98 2.07
C GLY A 49 -13.81 -5.53 2.51
N ASP A 50 -13.24 -4.62 1.73
CA ASP A 50 -13.06 -3.18 2.04
C ASP A 50 -13.12 -2.26 0.79
N ILE A 51 -13.18 -2.79 -0.44
CA ILE A 51 -13.31 -1.98 -1.65
C ILE A 51 -14.77 -1.58 -1.91
N ILE A 52 -15.00 -0.27 -2.04
CA ILE A 52 -16.25 0.28 -2.56
C ILE A 52 -16.11 0.41 -4.09
N LEU A 53 -16.99 -0.27 -4.84
CA LEU A 53 -17.07 -0.14 -6.29
C LEU A 53 -18.09 0.93 -6.70
N ASN A 54 -17.69 1.83 -7.60
CA ASN A 54 -18.64 2.68 -8.32
C ASN A 54 -19.39 1.85 -9.39
N LEU A 55 -20.50 2.39 -9.92
CA LEU A 55 -21.33 1.66 -10.90
C LEU A 55 -20.55 1.21 -12.15
N LYS A 56 -19.68 2.05 -12.73
CA LYS A 56 -18.87 1.71 -13.91
C LYS A 56 -17.85 0.60 -13.59
N GLN A 57 -17.28 0.60 -12.39
CA GLN A 57 -16.36 -0.45 -11.92
C GLN A 57 -17.11 -1.78 -11.72
N ALA A 58 -18.26 -1.74 -11.04
CA ALA A 58 -19.11 -2.91 -10.83
C ALA A 58 -19.62 -3.48 -12.16
N GLU A 59 -20.12 -2.65 -13.07
CA GLU A 59 -20.52 -3.07 -14.42
C GLU A 59 -19.35 -3.70 -15.19
N PHE A 60 -18.16 -3.10 -15.14
CA PHE A 60 -16.97 -3.64 -15.82
C PHE A 60 -16.54 -4.99 -15.26
N LEU A 61 -16.46 -5.13 -13.93
CA LEU A 61 -16.09 -6.40 -13.28
C LEU A 61 -17.14 -7.48 -13.51
N PHE A 62 -18.42 -7.19 -13.27
CA PHE A 62 -19.50 -8.19 -13.32
C PHE A 62 -20.01 -8.50 -14.74
N SER A 63 -19.87 -7.60 -15.72
CA SER A 63 -20.26 -7.90 -17.11
C SER A 63 -19.40 -9.00 -17.74
N LYS A 64 -18.13 -9.09 -17.35
CA LYS A 64 -17.18 -10.10 -17.86
C LYS A 64 -17.50 -11.53 -17.41
N PHE A 65 -18.25 -11.73 -16.33
CA PHE A 65 -18.69 -13.06 -15.88
C PHE A 65 -19.78 -13.68 -16.77
N LYS A 66 -20.43 -12.91 -17.66
CA LYS A 66 -21.50 -13.41 -18.53
C LYS A 66 -21.03 -13.99 -19.87
N TYR A 67 -19.72 -14.16 -20.11
CA TYR A 67 -19.21 -14.68 -21.38
C TYR A 67 -17.96 -15.57 -21.26
N THR A 68 -18.09 -16.85 -21.59
CA THR A 68 -17.02 -17.86 -21.68
C THR A 68 -16.62 -18.13 -23.15
N PRO A 69 -15.54 -18.88 -23.46
CA PRO A 69 -14.18 -18.62 -23.02
C PRO A 69 -13.16 -18.73 -24.20
N SER A 70 -12.97 -17.68 -25.02
CA SER A 70 -12.07 -17.80 -26.20
C SER A 70 -11.47 -16.50 -26.79
N VAL A 71 -10.91 -15.60 -25.96
CA VAL A 71 -10.09 -14.47 -26.46
C VAL A 71 -8.82 -14.30 -25.62
N LYS A 72 -7.67 -14.07 -26.26
CA LYS A 72 -6.37 -13.76 -25.61
C LYS A 72 -6.40 -12.34 -25.02
N ARG A 73 -5.91 -12.15 -23.78
CA ARG A 73 -6.19 -10.99 -22.90
C ARG A 73 -4.96 -10.14 -22.54
N ASN A 74 -5.15 -8.83 -22.26
CA ASN A 74 -4.13 -7.79 -21.90
C ASN A 74 -4.76 -6.47 -21.32
N ARG A 75 -4.22 -5.61 -20.41
CA ARG A 75 -3.40 -5.73 -19.15
C ARG A 75 -3.84 -4.65 -18.10
N ARG A 76 -3.58 -4.76 -16.76
CA ARG A 76 -3.21 -3.66 -15.74
C ARG A 76 -3.75 -3.49 -14.27
N GLN A 77 -2.84 -3.52 -13.22
CA GLN A 77 -2.98 -3.80 -11.72
C GLN A 77 -3.68 -2.75 -10.89
N ALA A 78 -3.18 -1.53 -10.99
CA ALA A 78 -3.92 -0.39 -10.55
C ALA A 78 -4.86 -0.05 -11.70
N ILE A 79 -6.12 0.27 -11.39
CA ILE A 79 -7.22 0.45 -12.35
C ILE A 79 -6.72 0.89 -13.72
N ASN A 80 -6.93 0.08 -14.76
CA ASN A 80 -6.34 0.33 -16.07
C ASN A 80 -6.59 1.78 -16.54
N SER A 81 -5.52 2.57 -16.66
CA SER A 81 -5.59 3.99 -17.04
C SER A 81 -5.88 4.23 -18.53
N VAL A 82 -6.02 3.15 -19.32
CA VAL A 82 -6.58 3.20 -20.68
C VAL A 82 -8.10 2.99 -20.64
N THR A 83 -8.59 2.11 -19.76
CA THR A 83 -10.03 1.83 -19.58
C THR A 83 -10.72 2.90 -18.73
N PHE A 84 -10.03 3.41 -17.70
CA PHE A 84 -10.49 4.46 -16.80
C PHE A 84 -9.40 5.54 -16.68
N PRO A 85 -9.17 6.37 -17.73
CA PRO A 85 -8.11 7.38 -17.72
C PRO A 85 -8.25 8.44 -16.62
N THR A 86 -9.45 8.61 -16.07
CA THR A 86 -9.76 9.53 -14.97
C THR A 86 -9.51 8.94 -13.57
N SER A 87 -9.19 7.65 -13.43
CA SER A 87 -9.01 6.98 -12.14
C SER A 87 -7.69 7.31 -11.43
N LEU A 88 -6.81 8.07 -12.08
CA LEU A 88 -5.55 8.56 -11.50
C LEU A 88 -5.67 10.01 -11.05
N TRP A 89 -5.00 10.32 -9.94
CA TRP A 89 -4.79 11.68 -9.46
C TRP A 89 -3.71 12.39 -10.31
N LEU A 90 -4.04 12.71 -11.57
CA LEU A 90 -3.08 13.16 -12.60
C LEU A 90 -2.25 14.39 -12.21
N ASN A 91 -2.80 15.31 -11.42
CA ASN A 91 -2.08 16.49 -10.91
C ASN A 91 -1.08 16.16 -9.77
N ARG A 92 -0.92 14.87 -9.41
CA ARG A 92 -0.11 14.38 -8.28
C ARG A 92 -0.36 15.12 -6.96
N THR A 93 -1.55 15.70 -6.83
CA THR A 93 -2.03 16.43 -5.67
C THR A 93 -3.43 15.92 -5.40
N VAL A 94 -3.63 15.40 -4.19
CA VAL A 94 -4.87 14.77 -3.73
C VAL A 94 -5.47 15.68 -2.67
N PRO A 95 -6.51 16.45 -2.99
CA PRO A 95 -7.30 17.16 -2.00
C PRO A 95 -7.94 16.18 -1.02
N TYR A 96 -8.00 16.54 0.26
CA TYR A 96 -8.71 15.76 1.27
C TYR A 96 -9.31 16.64 2.35
N THR A 97 -10.39 16.15 2.97
CA THR A 97 -11.06 16.80 4.09
C THR A 97 -11.47 15.78 5.15
N PHE A 98 -11.80 16.27 6.34
CA PHE A 98 -12.27 15.45 7.46
C PHE A 98 -13.75 15.69 7.73
N GLY A 99 -14.53 14.61 7.75
CA GLY A 99 -15.89 14.63 8.27
C GLY A 99 -15.92 15.03 9.75
N ASN A 100 -17.06 15.58 10.18
CA ASN A 100 -17.28 16.02 11.56
C ASN A 100 -17.19 14.86 12.59
N SER A 101 -17.27 13.59 12.15
CA SER A 101 -17.21 12.41 13.02
C SER A 101 -15.79 11.92 13.36
N ILE A 102 -14.73 12.52 12.80
CA ILE A 102 -13.34 12.13 13.11
C ILE A 102 -12.72 13.04 14.18
N SER A 103 -12.24 12.44 15.27
CA SER A 103 -11.50 13.09 16.35
C SER A 103 -10.11 13.58 15.92
N GLU A 104 -9.59 14.65 16.54
CA GLU A 104 -8.28 15.21 16.17
C GLU A 104 -7.11 14.22 16.33
N GLU A 105 -7.20 13.24 17.24
CA GLU A 105 -6.24 12.15 17.32
C GLU A 105 -6.22 11.34 16.02
N ARG A 106 -7.39 10.89 15.54
CA ARG A 106 -7.53 10.14 14.29
C ARG A 106 -7.17 10.99 13.08
N ARG A 107 -7.53 12.29 13.05
CA ARG A 107 -7.04 13.23 12.02
C ARG A 107 -5.52 13.31 12.01
N THR A 108 -4.87 13.34 13.17
CA THR A 108 -3.40 13.35 13.29
C THR A 108 -2.78 12.07 12.72
N ARG A 109 -3.35 10.90 13.03
CA ARG A 109 -2.88 9.62 12.45
C ARG A 109 -3.09 9.54 10.94
N ILE A 110 -4.20 10.07 10.42
CA ILE A 110 -4.44 10.18 8.98
C ILE A 110 -3.41 11.12 8.32
N ARG A 111 -3.16 12.31 8.89
CA ARG A 111 -2.11 13.23 8.42
C ARG A 111 -0.73 12.56 8.40
N GLN A 112 -0.42 11.66 9.34
CA GLN A 112 0.84 10.88 9.34
C GLN A 112 0.91 9.87 8.18
N ALA A 113 -0.16 9.11 7.91
CA ALA A 113 -0.25 8.19 6.77
C ALA A 113 -0.14 8.91 5.41
N LEU A 114 -0.81 10.06 5.28
CA LEU A 114 -0.69 10.92 4.09
C LEU A 114 0.72 11.52 3.95
N SER A 115 1.35 11.91 5.07
CA SER A 115 2.73 12.39 5.06
C SER A 115 3.74 11.30 4.65
N PHE A 116 3.50 10.03 5.00
CA PHE A 116 4.31 8.92 4.51
C PHE A 116 4.25 8.83 2.98
N TRP A 117 3.05 8.74 2.41
CA TRP A 117 2.89 8.67 0.96
C TRP A 117 3.47 9.92 0.26
N ALA A 118 3.37 11.11 0.86
CA ALA A 118 3.98 12.33 0.32
C ALA A 118 5.51 12.43 0.47
N ASP A 119 6.11 11.74 1.43
CA ASP A 119 7.58 11.67 1.59
C ASP A 119 8.19 10.60 0.67
N GLN A 120 7.48 9.49 0.48
CA GLN A 120 7.95 8.32 -0.25
C GLN A 120 7.61 8.35 -1.75
N THR A 121 6.77 9.29 -2.21
CA THR A 121 6.33 9.41 -3.60
C THR A 121 6.37 10.85 -4.12
N CYS A 122 6.10 11.04 -5.41
CA CYS A 122 5.89 12.37 -6.00
C CYS A 122 4.52 13.00 -5.64
N LEU A 123 3.61 12.27 -4.98
CA LEU A 123 2.27 12.73 -4.61
C LEU A 123 2.29 13.76 -3.48
N ASN A 124 1.30 14.65 -3.45
CA ASN A 124 1.07 15.62 -2.38
C ASN A 124 -0.37 15.50 -1.89
N PHE A 125 -0.61 15.76 -0.60
CA PHE A 125 -1.96 15.80 -0.04
C PHE A 125 -2.27 17.20 0.46
N ARG A 126 -3.38 17.78 0.01
CA ARG A 126 -3.82 19.13 0.41
C ARG A 126 -5.03 19.00 1.32
N GLU A 127 -4.87 19.40 2.59
CA GLU A 127 -5.98 19.46 3.53
C GLU A 127 -6.90 20.63 3.20
N GLU A 128 -8.22 20.40 3.26
CA GLU A 128 -9.25 21.38 2.98
C GLU A 128 -10.31 21.41 4.07
N GLU A 129 -10.74 22.63 4.42
CA GLU A 129 -11.89 22.84 5.29
C GLU A 129 -13.18 22.42 4.56
N LEU A 130 -13.98 21.57 5.20
CA LEU A 130 -15.19 20.95 4.63
C LEU A 130 -16.18 21.96 4.03
N PHE A 131 -16.22 23.18 4.58
CA PHE A 131 -17.13 24.25 4.16
C PHE A 131 -16.51 25.29 3.22
N GLN A 132 -15.20 25.23 2.94
CA GLN A 132 -14.50 26.16 2.03
C GLN A 132 -14.18 25.52 0.68
N SER A 133 -14.46 24.23 0.53
CA SER A 133 -14.12 23.42 -0.62
C SER A 133 -15.03 23.70 -1.83
N ASN A 134 -14.46 23.70 -3.03
CA ASN A 134 -15.21 23.82 -4.28
C ASN A 134 -16.09 22.56 -4.49
N PRO A 135 -17.43 22.68 -4.70
CA PRO A 135 -18.29 21.53 -4.98
C PRO A 135 -17.91 20.74 -6.25
N SER A 136 -17.15 21.36 -7.15
CA SER A 136 -16.68 20.75 -8.40
C SER A 136 -15.31 20.04 -8.27
N GLU A 137 -14.64 20.10 -7.12
CA GLU A 137 -13.31 19.51 -6.93
C GLU A 137 -13.39 18.12 -6.30
N THR A 138 -12.79 17.13 -6.96
CA THR A 138 -12.66 15.76 -6.42
C THR A 138 -11.73 15.75 -5.20
N ARG A 139 -12.16 15.15 -4.11
CA ARG A 139 -11.35 15.02 -2.88
C ARG A 139 -11.64 13.72 -2.12
N LEU A 140 -10.70 13.30 -1.28
CA LEU A 140 -10.93 12.26 -0.28
C LEU A 140 -11.68 12.87 0.91
N GLN A 141 -12.79 12.27 1.33
CA GLN A 141 -13.49 12.63 2.56
C GLN A 141 -13.30 11.52 3.60
N PHE A 142 -12.43 11.75 4.57
CA PHE A 142 -12.22 10.80 5.66
C PHE A 142 -13.34 10.91 6.69
N GLY A 143 -14.03 9.81 6.99
CA GLY A 143 -15.08 9.77 8.00
C GLY A 143 -15.00 8.54 8.93
N LYS A 144 -15.60 8.63 10.11
CA LYS A 144 -15.81 7.44 10.97
C LYS A 144 -17.07 6.71 10.48
N GLY A 145 -16.88 5.76 9.57
CA GLY A 145 -17.93 4.86 9.06
C GLY A 145 -17.92 3.50 9.76
N ASN A 146 -18.65 2.54 9.18
CA ASN A 146 -18.66 1.15 9.64
C ASN A 146 -17.52 0.39 8.95
N GLY A 147 -16.54 -0.06 9.74
CA GLY A 147 -15.35 -0.74 9.21
C GLY A 147 -14.35 0.19 8.52
N CYS A 148 -13.36 -0.41 7.88
CA CYS A 148 -12.35 0.26 7.07
C CYS A 148 -12.70 0.04 5.59
N SER A 149 -12.78 1.10 4.79
CA SER A 149 -13.11 0.94 3.37
C SER A 149 -12.82 2.17 2.53
N SER A 150 -12.59 1.95 1.24
CA SER A 150 -12.19 2.99 0.30
C SER A 150 -12.61 2.64 -1.13
N TYR A 151 -12.79 3.66 -1.97
CA TYR A 151 -12.91 3.44 -3.40
C TYR A 151 -11.54 3.17 -4.01
N VAL A 152 -11.46 2.26 -5.00
CA VAL A 152 -10.21 2.14 -5.76
C VAL A 152 -10.11 3.29 -6.77
N GLY A 153 -9.03 4.06 -6.67
CA GLY A 153 -8.69 5.18 -7.54
C GLY A 153 -9.51 6.45 -7.32
N LYS A 154 -9.19 7.47 -8.12
CA LYS A 154 -9.89 8.75 -8.17
C LYS A 154 -11.32 8.56 -8.72
N GLN A 155 -12.30 9.10 -8.00
CA GLN A 155 -13.72 9.14 -8.40
C GLN A 155 -14.12 10.53 -8.95
N GLU A 156 -15.42 10.75 -9.14
CA GLU A 156 -16.02 12.08 -9.37
C GLU A 156 -16.63 12.58 -8.03
N GLY A 157 -16.43 13.86 -7.70
CA GLY A 157 -16.88 14.45 -6.42
C GLY A 157 -16.11 14.01 -5.16
N ASP A 158 -16.74 14.10 -4.00
CA ASP A 158 -16.19 13.63 -2.72
C ASP A 158 -16.25 12.10 -2.66
N GLN A 159 -15.09 11.44 -2.60
CA GLN A 159 -15.04 10.00 -2.36
C GLN A 159 -14.76 9.71 -0.88
N TYR A 160 -15.63 8.93 -0.26
CA TYR A 160 -15.51 8.58 1.14
C TYR A 160 -14.37 7.59 1.39
N VAL A 161 -13.66 7.78 2.49
CA VAL A 161 -12.71 6.80 3.06
C VAL A 161 -13.11 6.55 4.51
N SER A 162 -13.56 5.33 4.80
CA SER A 162 -14.01 4.94 6.13
C SER A 162 -12.82 4.58 7.01
N ILE A 163 -12.60 5.38 8.06
CA ILE A 163 -11.68 5.06 9.16
C ILE A 163 -12.55 4.85 10.40
N GLY A 164 -13.22 3.69 10.43
CA GLY A 164 -14.16 3.26 11.47
C GLY A 164 -13.49 2.94 12.82
N GLU A 165 -14.16 2.16 13.67
CA GLU A 165 -13.51 1.65 14.89
C GLU A 165 -12.39 0.66 14.52
N ASP A 166 -11.31 0.64 15.30
CA ASP A 166 -10.11 -0.20 15.06
C ASP A 166 -9.41 -0.04 13.69
N CYS A 167 -9.70 1.02 12.92
CA CYS A 167 -9.10 1.30 11.60
C CYS A 167 -7.99 2.37 11.60
N ASP A 168 -7.66 2.98 12.74
CA ASP A 168 -6.79 4.17 12.81
C ASP A 168 -5.32 3.89 13.14
N GLN A 169 -4.83 2.69 12.83
CA GLN A 169 -3.43 2.26 12.86
C GLN A 169 -2.75 2.61 11.52
N PHE A 170 -1.43 2.78 11.54
CA PHE A 170 -0.72 3.37 10.41
C PHE A 170 -0.76 2.51 9.14
N GLY A 171 -0.56 1.19 9.26
CA GLY A 171 -0.68 0.29 8.11
C GLY A 171 -2.10 0.20 7.53
N ILE A 172 -3.15 0.34 8.35
CA ILE A 172 -4.54 0.32 7.85
C ILE A 172 -4.87 1.62 7.12
N ILE A 173 -4.56 2.79 7.68
CA ILE A 173 -4.84 4.06 6.98
C ILE A 173 -4.04 4.14 5.66
N THR A 174 -2.78 3.69 5.65
CA THR A 174 -1.97 3.70 4.42
C THR A 174 -2.49 2.74 3.35
N HIS A 175 -3.09 1.61 3.73
CA HIS A 175 -3.82 0.67 2.86
C HIS A 175 -5.06 1.30 2.23
N GLU A 176 -5.95 1.91 3.03
CA GLU A 176 -7.16 2.60 2.51
C GLU A 176 -6.82 3.77 1.56
N VAL A 177 -5.71 4.45 1.83
CA VAL A 177 -5.16 5.48 0.94
C VAL A 177 -4.58 4.87 -0.34
N ALA A 178 -3.94 3.70 -0.28
CA ALA A 178 -3.45 3.00 -1.48
C ALA A 178 -4.61 2.56 -2.39
N HIS A 179 -5.73 2.08 -1.85
CA HIS A 179 -6.98 1.93 -2.61
C HIS A 179 -7.37 3.23 -3.30
N ALA A 180 -7.53 4.34 -2.56
CA ALA A 180 -7.89 5.64 -3.12
C ALA A 180 -6.91 6.18 -4.19
N LEU A 181 -5.66 5.71 -4.19
CA LEU A 181 -4.63 6.01 -5.17
C LEU A 181 -4.61 5.07 -6.38
N GLY A 182 -5.41 4.01 -6.37
CA GLY A 182 -5.71 3.16 -7.53
C GLY A 182 -5.40 1.68 -7.38
N PHE A 183 -4.99 1.20 -6.21
CA PHE A 183 -4.54 -0.19 -6.01
C PHE A 183 -5.66 -1.14 -5.59
N PHE A 184 -5.70 -2.31 -6.21
CA PHE A 184 -6.42 -3.48 -5.68
C PHE A 184 -5.52 -4.27 -4.72
N HIS A 185 -6.01 -5.39 -4.21
CA HIS A 185 -5.25 -6.28 -3.36
C HIS A 185 -4.12 -7.02 -4.07
N GLU A 186 -3.11 -7.42 -3.30
CA GLU A 186 -2.01 -8.23 -3.81
C GLU A 186 -2.46 -9.68 -4.08
N GLN A 187 -3.33 -10.25 -3.22
CA GLN A 187 -3.88 -11.61 -3.46
C GLN A 187 -4.95 -11.70 -4.55
N SER A 188 -5.37 -10.58 -5.16
CA SER A 188 -6.22 -10.62 -6.35
C SER A 188 -5.41 -10.56 -7.66
N ARG A 189 -4.07 -10.46 -7.60
CA ARG A 189 -3.22 -10.46 -8.80
C ARG A 189 -3.45 -11.68 -9.71
N TRP A 190 -3.39 -11.44 -11.02
CA TRP A 190 -3.52 -12.48 -12.05
C TRP A 190 -2.52 -13.64 -11.89
N ASP A 191 -1.28 -13.31 -11.48
CA ASP A 191 -0.15 -14.22 -11.30
C ASP A 191 -0.06 -14.85 -9.90
N ARG A 192 -0.98 -14.53 -8.98
CA ARG A 192 -0.90 -14.98 -7.58
C ARG A 192 -0.68 -16.48 -7.40
N ASP A 193 -1.24 -17.31 -8.28
CA ASP A 193 -1.26 -18.77 -8.10
C ASP A 193 0.14 -19.40 -8.27
N GLN A 194 1.13 -18.59 -8.73
CA GLN A 194 2.56 -18.92 -8.71
C GLN A 194 3.20 -18.74 -7.31
N PHE A 195 2.56 -17.98 -6.41
CA PHE A 195 3.10 -17.54 -5.11
C PHE A 195 2.24 -17.97 -3.92
N VAL A 196 0.92 -18.12 -4.11
CA VAL A 196 -0.05 -18.60 -3.11
C VAL A 196 -0.98 -19.68 -3.69
N SER A 197 -1.71 -20.35 -2.82
CA SER A 197 -2.80 -21.27 -3.15
C SER A 197 -4.03 -20.85 -2.35
N VAL A 198 -5.21 -20.84 -2.97
CA VAL A 198 -6.49 -20.58 -2.30
C VAL A 198 -7.20 -21.91 -2.03
N SER A 199 -7.42 -22.23 -0.75
CA SER A 199 -8.17 -23.39 -0.30
C SER A 199 -9.66 -23.05 -0.21
N LEU A 200 -10.41 -23.28 -1.29
CA LEU A 200 -11.83 -22.92 -1.38
C LEU A 200 -12.67 -23.53 -0.25
N ASP A 201 -12.40 -24.78 0.13
CA ASP A 201 -13.10 -25.49 1.22
C ASP A 201 -12.93 -24.84 2.61
N ASN A 202 -11.89 -24.01 2.79
CA ASN A 202 -11.65 -23.27 4.04
C ASN A 202 -12.34 -21.89 4.05
N ILE A 203 -12.88 -21.42 2.92
CA ILE A 203 -13.59 -20.14 2.81
C ILE A 203 -14.93 -20.25 3.53
N ARG A 204 -15.35 -19.17 4.20
CA ARG A 204 -16.69 -19.05 4.73
C ARG A 204 -17.70 -18.95 3.57
N HIS A 205 -18.64 -19.89 3.50
CA HIS A 205 -19.68 -19.94 2.47
C HIS A 205 -20.29 -18.56 2.15
N GLY A 206 -20.25 -18.16 0.87
CA GLY A 206 -20.74 -16.87 0.36
C GLY A 206 -19.69 -15.75 0.34
N TYR A 207 -18.42 -16.04 0.64
CA TYR A 207 -17.28 -15.13 0.54
C TYR A 207 -16.23 -15.62 -0.48
N GLU A 208 -16.61 -16.48 -1.42
CA GLU A 208 -15.72 -17.04 -2.45
C GLU A 208 -15.23 -15.93 -3.43
N ASP A 209 -16.10 -14.95 -3.71
CA ASP A 209 -15.85 -13.77 -4.53
C ASP A 209 -14.73 -12.86 -3.99
N GLN A 210 -14.49 -12.89 -2.67
CA GLN A 210 -13.39 -12.17 -2.02
C GLN A 210 -12.00 -12.68 -2.46
N PHE A 211 -11.95 -13.83 -3.13
CA PHE A 211 -10.75 -14.43 -3.70
C PHE A 211 -10.81 -14.52 -5.23
N ASP A 212 -11.69 -13.77 -5.89
CA ASP A 212 -11.58 -13.59 -7.33
C ASP A 212 -10.23 -12.97 -7.71
N LYS A 213 -9.70 -13.35 -8.87
CA LYS A 213 -8.53 -12.70 -9.45
C LYS A 213 -8.99 -11.56 -10.34
N GLU A 214 -8.35 -10.41 -10.20
CA GLU A 214 -8.21 -9.47 -11.30
C GLU A 214 -7.65 -10.24 -12.50
N SER A 215 -8.29 -10.14 -13.67
CA SER A 215 -7.74 -10.76 -14.86
C SER A 215 -6.40 -10.12 -15.21
N GLU A 216 -5.63 -10.74 -16.10
CA GLU A 216 -4.42 -10.08 -16.62
C GLU A 216 -4.79 -8.68 -17.18
N GLU A 217 -5.99 -8.46 -17.74
CA GLU A 217 -6.51 -7.16 -18.22
C GLU A 217 -6.76 -6.11 -17.14
N GLU A 218 -6.99 -6.56 -15.91
CA GLU A 218 -7.07 -5.77 -14.69
C GLU A 218 -5.77 -5.88 -13.87
N ASN A 219 -4.68 -6.44 -14.42
CA ASN A 219 -3.45 -6.68 -13.65
C ASN A 219 -2.08 -6.50 -14.40
N ASP A 220 -1.20 -5.60 -13.91
CA ASP A 220 0.10 -5.13 -14.49
C ASP A 220 1.01 -4.80 -13.34
N ASN A 221 1.78 -5.81 -13.01
CA ASN A 221 2.71 -5.79 -11.91
C ASN A 221 3.79 -4.72 -12.11
N GLN A 222 3.82 -4.00 -13.25
CA GLN A 222 4.80 -2.99 -13.64
C GLN A 222 6.23 -3.52 -13.51
N GLN A 223 6.40 -4.84 -13.69
CA GLN A 223 7.64 -5.58 -13.42
C GLN A 223 8.12 -5.41 -11.96
N VAL A 224 7.18 -5.37 -11.02
CA VAL A 224 7.37 -5.53 -9.58
C VAL A 224 7.02 -7.00 -9.24
N PRO A 225 7.84 -7.71 -8.45
CA PRO A 225 7.52 -9.07 -8.00
C PRO A 225 6.20 -9.15 -7.22
N TYR A 226 5.72 -10.37 -6.98
CA TYR A 226 4.63 -10.61 -6.03
C TYR A 226 5.16 -10.41 -4.60
N ASP A 227 4.44 -9.64 -3.79
CA ASP A 227 4.87 -9.28 -2.44
C ASP A 227 3.94 -9.85 -1.36
N LEU A 228 4.31 -11.01 -0.82
CA LEU A 228 3.62 -11.62 0.33
C LEU A 228 3.58 -10.69 1.56
N GLY A 229 4.49 -9.70 1.66
CA GLY A 229 4.53 -8.69 2.72
C GLY A 229 3.87 -7.36 2.38
N SER A 230 3.22 -7.24 1.23
CA SER A 230 2.47 -6.03 0.86
C SER A 230 1.42 -5.70 1.91
N VAL A 231 1.25 -4.42 2.23
CA VAL A 231 0.14 -3.96 3.08
C VAL A 231 -1.21 -4.21 2.40
N MET A 232 -1.22 -4.39 1.07
CA MET A 232 -2.38 -4.77 0.25
C MET A 232 -2.60 -6.29 0.20
N HIS A 233 -1.83 -7.11 0.91
CA HIS A 233 -2.06 -8.55 0.98
C HIS A 233 -3.01 -8.91 2.13
N TYR A 234 -3.90 -9.87 1.90
CA TYR A 234 -4.70 -10.54 2.95
C TYR A 234 -3.85 -11.40 3.89
N SER A 235 -4.35 -11.64 5.11
CA SER A 235 -3.82 -12.66 6.02
C SER A 235 -4.21 -14.07 5.60
N GLU A 236 -3.52 -15.08 6.15
CA GLU A 236 -3.70 -16.47 5.75
C GLU A 236 -5.11 -17.02 6.04
N TYR A 237 -5.77 -16.45 7.06
CA TYR A 237 -7.12 -16.78 7.52
C TYR A 237 -8.17 -15.69 7.17
N ALA A 238 -7.89 -14.83 6.18
CA ALA A 238 -8.91 -13.89 5.70
C ALA A 238 -10.16 -14.68 5.25
N PHE A 239 -11.35 -14.25 5.67
CA PHE A 239 -12.65 -14.87 5.35
C PHE A 239 -12.74 -16.39 5.58
N SER A 240 -11.93 -16.97 6.47
CA SER A 240 -12.02 -18.40 6.78
C SER A 240 -13.36 -18.75 7.43
N SER A 241 -13.85 -19.96 7.18
CA SER A 241 -14.96 -20.53 7.95
C SER A 241 -14.62 -20.56 9.45
N PRO A 242 -15.58 -20.37 10.37
CA PRO A 242 -15.32 -20.49 11.82
C PRO A 242 -14.71 -21.84 12.23
N ASP A 243 -15.03 -22.90 11.48
CA ASP A 243 -14.57 -24.28 11.74
C ASP A 243 -13.29 -24.64 10.96
N ALA A 244 -12.74 -23.71 10.16
CA ALA A 244 -11.53 -23.94 9.38
C ALA A 244 -10.28 -23.91 10.28
N HIS A 245 -9.64 -25.06 10.41
CA HIS A 245 -8.38 -25.22 11.15
C HIS A 245 -7.14 -24.94 10.28
N ASN A 246 -7.32 -24.89 8.96
CA ASN A 246 -6.29 -24.63 7.96
C ASN A 246 -6.49 -23.22 7.34
N PRO A 247 -5.41 -22.56 6.88
CA PRO A 247 -5.52 -21.26 6.23
C PRO A 247 -6.27 -21.34 4.90
N VAL A 248 -6.90 -20.23 4.51
CA VAL A 248 -7.45 -20.04 3.16
C VAL A 248 -6.33 -19.77 2.16
N LEU A 249 -5.35 -18.94 2.53
CA LEU A 249 -4.18 -18.61 1.70
C LEU A 249 -2.94 -19.34 2.21
N SER A 250 -2.38 -20.21 1.36
CA SER A 250 -1.12 -20.92 1.62
C SER A 250 -0.03 -20.46 0.65
N ALA A 251 1.05 -19.86 1.14
CA ALA A 251 2.23 -19.52 0.35
C ALA A 251 2.85 -20.78 -0.26
N LYS A 252 3.32 -20.69 -1.51
CA LYS A 252 4.04 -21.79 -2.18
C LYS A 252 5.40 -22.06 -1.52
N GLU A 253 6.02 -21.03 -0.94
CA GLU A 253 7.24 -21.13 -0.14
C GLU A 253 6.89 -21.07 1.35
N PRO A 254 6.95 -22.20 2.09
CA PRO A 254 6.42 -22.28 3.46
C PRO A 254 7.05 -21.29 4.45
N TYR A 255 8.32 -20.93 4.28
CA TYR A 255 8.99 -19.97 5.17
C TYR A 255 8.39 -18.56 5.09
N ASN A 256 7.67 -18.22 4.02
CA ASN A 256 7.02 -16.92 3.83
C ASN A 256 5.54 -16.90 4.26
N GLN A 257 5.01 -18.00 4.81
CA GLN A 257 3.60 -18.10 5.21
C GLN A 257 3.18 -16.97 6.18
N LYS A 258 4.09 -16.59 7.10
CA LYS A 258 3.84 -15.58 8.15
C LYS A 258 4.13 -14.14 7.74
N THR A 259 4.46 -13.90 6.47
CA THR A 259 4.63 -12.55 5.91
C THR A 259 3.29 -11.93 5.50
N MET A 260 2.31 -12.77 5.14
CA MET A 260 0.99 -12.37 4.64
C MET A 260 0.13 -11.64 5.69
N GLY A 261 -0.56 -10.59 5.25
CA GLY A 261 -1.57 -9.90 6.05
C GLY A 261 -1.04 -8.92 7.09
N GLN A 262 0.25 -8.58 7.04
CA GLN A 262 0.81 -7.54 7.91
C GLN A 262 0.06 -6.20 7.72
N ARG A 263 -0.06 -5.43 8.81
CA ARG A 263 -0.69 -4.11 8.83
C ARG A 263 0.14 -3.10 9.62
N ILE A 264 1.47 -3.23 9.55
CA ILE A 264 2.45 -2.38 10.23
C ILE A 264 2.78 -1.15 9.35
N ALA A 265 3.08 -1.36 8.06
CA ALA A 265 3.42 -0.30 7.12
C ALA A 265 3.37 -0.79 5.66
N PRO A 266 3.28 0.11 4.66
CA PRO A 266 3.54 -0.24 3.27
C PRO A 266 4.96 -0.77 3.08
N SER A 267 5.08 -1.84 2.31
CA SER A 267 6.35 -2.48 2.00
C SER A 267 7.22 -1.63 1.06
N PHE A 268 8.48 -2.02 0.88
CA PHE A 268 9.33 -1.42 -0.15
C PHE A 268 8.74 -1.58 -1.57
N LEU A 269 8.08 -2.71 -1.86
CA LEU A 269 7.48 -2.97 -3.16
C LEU A 269 6.16 -2.21 -3.36
N ASP A 270 5.36 -2.02 -2.29
CA ASP A 270 4.20 -1.10 -2.31
C ASP A 270 4.63 0.31 -2.72
N VAL A 271 5.71 0.83 -2.11
CA VAL A 271 6.25 2.16 -2.42
C VAL A 271 6.85 2.21 -3.82
N LEU A 272 7.58 1.18 -4.27
CA LEU A 272 8.10 1.10 -5.64
C LEU A 272 6.97 1.11 -6.67
N LEU A 273 5.93 0.31 -6.44
CA LEU A 273 4.78 0.16 -7.33
C LEU A 273 3.98 1.47 -7.41
N MET A 274 3.70 2.12 -6.28
CA MET A 274 3.10 3.46 -6.22
C MET A 274 3.91 4.49 -7.05
N ASN A 275 5.24 4.44 -6.96
CA ASN A 275 6.13 5.34 -7.71
C ASN A 275 6.19 5.04 -9.21
N LYS A 276 6.19 3.77 -9.61
CA LYS A 276 6.03 3.38 -11.03
C LYS A 276 4.66 3.80 -11.57
N ARG A 277 3.61 3.69 -10.77
CA ARG A 277 2.23 3.98 -11.16
C ARG A 277 1.98 5.44 -11.45
N TYR A 278 2.53 6.33 -10.62
CA TYR A 278 2.44 7.78 -10.81
C TYR A 278 3.58 8.38 -11.63
N MET A 279 4.45 7.55 -12.22
CA MET A 279 5.64 7.95 -13.00
C MET A 279 6.59 8.86 -12.20
N CYS A 280 6.68 8.67 -10.88
CA CYS A 280 7.50 9.49 -9.99
C CYS A 280 9.01 9.29 -10.20
N LEU A 281 9.41 8.10 -10.69
CA LEU A 281 10.81 7.79 -10.99
C LEU A 281 11.36 8.64 -12.15
N ASP A 282 10.47 9.12 -13.03
CA ASP A 282 10.83 9.95 -14.18
C ASP A 282 11.38 11.32 -13.76
N ASP A 283 10.89 11.86 -12.65
CA ASP A 283 11.32 13.15 -12.07
C ASP A 283 12.82 13.17 -11.73
N CYS A 284 13.44 11.99 -11.58
CA CYS A 284 14.84 11.82 -11.22
C CYS A 284 15.75 11.37 -12.38
N LYS A 285 15.22 11.07 -13.58
CA LYS A 285 15.98 10.54 -14.73
C LYS A 285 17.20 11.39 -15.11
N SER A 286 17.11 12.71 -14.98
CA SER A 286 18.19 13.65 -15.34
C SER A 286 19.29 13.82 -14.29
N ARG A 287 19.14 13.28 -13.07
CA ARG A 287 20.10 13.50 -11.96
C ARG A 287 21.14 12.40 -11.81
N GLY A 288 20.96 11.25 -12.45
CA GLY A 288 21.97 10.19 -12.50
C GLY A 288 22.34 9.55 -11.16
N VAL A 289 21.47 9.61 -10.14
CA VAL A 289 21.72 8.92 -8.86
C VAL A 289 21.62 7.41 -9.06
N GLU A 290 22.71 6.70 -8.77
CA GLU A 290 22.78 5.24 -8.88
C GLU A 290 22.46 4.60 -7.52
N CYS A 291 21.31 3.94 -7.44
CA CYS A 291 20.88 3.22 -6.25
C CYS A 291 21.33 1.75 -6.33
N LYS A 292 21.94 1.25 -5.26
CA LYS A 292 22.45 -0.12 -5.14
C LYS A 292 21.40 -1.04 -4.52
N ASN A 293 21.67 -2.35 -4.55
CA ASN A 293 20.89 -3.40 -3.88
C ASN A 293 19.38 -3.40 -4.16
N GLY A 294 18.97 -2.94 -5.35
CA GLY A 294 17.55 -2.86 -5.75
C GLY A 294 16.80 -1.60 -5.29
N GLY A 295 17.47 -0.66 -4.62
CA GLY A 295 16.92 0.66 -4.29
C GLY A 295 16.58 1.50 -5.53
N PHE A 296 15.80 2.57 -5.33
CA PHE A 296 15.42 3.49 -6.41
C PHE A 296 15.49 4.96 -5.97
N PRO A 297 15.61 5.93 -6.90
CA PRO A 297 15.76 7.34 -6.55
C PRO A 297 14.58 7.85 -5.72
N LYS A 298 14.86 8.55 -4.61
CA LYS A 298 13.81 9.14 -3.79
C LYS A 298 13.13 10.29 -4.55
N PRO A 299 11.81 10.23 -4.81
CA PRO A 299 11.08 11.34 -5.41
C PRO A 299 11.19 12.59 -4.57
N LYS A 300 11.15 13.77 -5.20
CA LYS A 300 11.38 15.10 -4.58
C LYS A 300 12.81 15.33 -4.03
N ASP A 301 13.59 14.28 -3.76
CA ASP A 301 15.02 14.38 -3.44
C ASP A 301 15.86 13.31 -4.17
N CYS A 302 15.96 13.49 -5.49
CA CYS A 302 16.78 12.68 -6.40
C CYS A 302 18.30 12.76 -6.13
N SER A 303 18.73 13.18 -4.93
CA SER A 303 20.11 13.03 -4.47
C SER A 303 20.31 11.79 -3.59
N GLN A 304 19.23 11.19 -3.08
CA GLN A 304 19.24 9.99 -2.22
C GLN A 304 18.29 8.92 -2.77
N CYS A 305 18.43 7.70 -2.27
CA CYS A 305 17.62 6.55 -2.67
C CYS A 305 16.60 6.16 -1.58
N ILE A 306 15.49 5.55 -1.97
CA ILE A 306 14.66 4.70 -1.11
C ILE A 306 15.24 3.30 -1.19
N CYS A 307 15.50 2.69 -0.02
CA CYS A 307 16.22 1.43 0.10
C CYS A 307 15.30 0.28 0.49
N PRO A 308 15.53 -0.94 -0.04
CA PRO A 308 14.87 -2.13 0.45
C PRO A 308 15.35 -2.43 1.87
N TRP A 309 14.50 -3.14 2.63
CA TRP A 309 14.74 -3.47 4.03
C TRP A 309 16.10 -4.15 4.26
N GLY A 310 16.79 -3.77 5.33
CA GLY A 310 18.15 -4.22 5.62
C GLY A 310 19.27 -3.41 4.96
N PHE A 311 18.95 -2.60 3.94
CA PHE A 311 19.88 -1.66 3.30
C PHE A 311 19.60 -0.21 3.69
N GLY A 312 20.64 0.61 3.69
CA GLY A 312 20.59 2.01 4.11
C GLY A 312 21.70 2.84 3.49
N GLY A 313 22.02 3.97 4.13
CA GLY A 313 22.91 4.97 3.56
C GLY A 313 22.21 5.77 2.45
N LYS A 314 22.98 6.63 1.78
CA LYS A 314 22.45 7.54 0.76
C LYS A 314 22.09 6.82 -0.56
N PHE A 315 22.80 5.74 -0.88
CA PHE A 315 22.70 5.02 -2.15
C PHE A 315 22.28 3.55 -1.99
N CYS A 316 21.81 3.15 -0.80
CA CYS A 316 21.44 1.76 -0.47
C CYS A 316 22.62 0.78 -0.50
N ASP A 317 23.84 1.30 -0.37
CA ASP A 317 25.13 0.61 -0.35
C ASP A 317 25.64 0.31 1.08
N GLU A 318 25.00 0.90 2.09
CA GLU A 318 25.26 0.63 3.50
C GLU A 318 24.23 -0.37 4.06
N ARG A 319 24.52 -0.94 5.24
CA ARG A 319 23.53 -1.67 6.04
C ARG A 319 22.57 -0.68 6.69
N GLU A 320 21.29 -1.03 6.81
CA GLU A 320 20.33 -0.24 7.57
C GLU A 320 20.78 -0.05 9.04
N SER A 321 20.76 1.20 9.53
CA SER A 321 21.22 1.54 10.86
C SER A 321 20.29 0.98 11.94
N SER A 322 20.84 0.25 12.92
CA SER A 322 20.11 -0.26 14.09
C SER A 322 19.53 0.90 14.94
N VAL A 323 18.29 1.29 14.70
CA VAL A 323 17.66 2.41 15.43
C VAL A 323 17.33 1.98 16.86
N GLY A 324 17.89 2.66 17.87
CA GLY A 324 17.43 2.59 19.25
C GLY A 324 18.04 1.48 20.12
N ILE A 325 19.18 0.93 19.73
CA ILE A 325 20.01 0.08 20.61
C ILE A 325 21.22 0.90 21.03
N THR A 326 21.35 1.19 22.33
CA THR A 326 22.46 1.95 22.94
C THR A 326 23.70 1.09 23.23
N SER A 327 23.85 -0.01 22.50
CA SER A 327 24.94 -0.97 22.63
C SER A 327 25.42 -1.45 21.25
N ASN A 328 26.64 -1.99 21.20
CA ASN A 328 27.42 -2.25 19.97
C ASN A 328 26.91 -3.45 19.14
N CYS A 329 25.59 -3.58 18.93
CA CYS A 329 25.04 -4.63 18.09
C CYS A 329 25.12 -4.23 16.61
N GLY A 330 25.66 -5.11 15.77
CA GLY A 330 25.60 -4.98 14.32
C GLY A 330 26.75 -4.21 13.65
N GLU A 331 27.96 -4.25 14.20
CA GLU A 331 29.17 -3.81 13.48
C GLU A 331 29.28 -4.48 12.10
N THR A 332 29.74 -3.72 11.10
CA THR A 332 30.02 -4.25 9.76
C THR A 332 31.33 -5.00 9.78
N ILE A 333 31.27 -6.32 9.97
CA ILE A 333 32.43 -7.21 9.81
C ILE A 333 32.85 -7.17 8.34
N LYS A 334 33.95 -6.46 8.03
CA LYS A 334 34.60 -6.53 6.73
C LYS A 334 35.20 -7.93 6.56
N VAL A 335 34.47 -8.81 5.87
CA VAL A 335 35.00 -10.11 5.46
C VAL A 335 36.18 -9.87 4.52
N GLY A 336 37.39 -10.15 5.00
CA GLY A 336 38.60 -10.12 4.18
C GLY A 336 38.50 -11.13 3.02
N ILE A 337 39.26 -10.90 1.95
CA ILE A 337 39.16 -11.64 0.68
C ILE A 337 39.81 -13.04 0.79
N PHE A 338 39.38 -13.83 1.77
CA PHE A 338 39.83 -15.21 2.06
C PHE A 338 38.70 -16.24 2.03
N LEU A 339 37.47 -15.84 1.64
CA LEU A 339 36.31 -16.73 1.52
C LEU A 339 35.78 -16.86 0.08
N LYS A 340 36.65 -16.75 -0.94
CA LYS A 340 36.27 -17.11 -2.32
C LYS A 340 36.03 -18.62 -2.51
N ASP A 341 36.58 -19.45 -1.64
CA ASP A 341 36.59 -20.92 -1.81
C ASP A 341 35.48 -21.65 -1.01
N PHE A 342 34.60 -20.93 -0.31
CA PHE A 342 33.56 -21.54 0.54
C PHE A 342 32.16 -21.61 -0.09
N PHE A 343 31.92 -20.99 -1.25
CA PHE A 343 30.63 -20.98 -1.96
C PHE A 343 30.71 -21.61 -3.36
N THR A 344 31.73 -22.41 -3.63
CA THR A 344 31.89 -23.22 -4.85
C THR A 344 32.09 -24.70 -4.51
N LYS A 345 31.00 -25.35 -4.09
CA LYS A 345 30.80 -26.80 -4.15
C LYS A 345 29.33 -27.14 -4.35
#